data_AF-A0AAV4N373-F1
#
_entry.id   AF-A0AAV4N373-F1
#
_cell.length_a   1.000
_cell.length_b   1.000
_cell.length_c   1.000
_cell.angle_alpha   90.00
_cell.angle_beta   90.00
_cell.angle_gamma   90.00
#
_symmetry.space_group_name_H-M   'P 1'
#
loop_
_entity.id
_entity.type
_entity.pdbx_description
1 polymer ?
#
loop_
_entity_poly.entity_id
_entity_poly.type
_entity_poly.pdbx_seq_one_letter_code
_entity_poly.pdbx_strand_id
1 'polypeptide(L)'
;MYCFIFAASFPDKESPERQIKQNSIEIFKALEDTFSFIIFAVFTIFLFSFFQVDILIFLHAEKQWYCGHLHLRTELASHLVLVVVVVLSADNVQQKMNHLYYKFSNDSDLDAALNPHYLNVLENHDTWTLTGWRMFAVRKPLLLSLSAWLFTYGVIIIQFFYSPQN
;
A
#
# COMPACT_ATOMS: atom_id res chain seq x y z
N MET A 1 -7.82 36.04 35.28
CA MET A 1 -8.17 34.80 35.99
C MET A 1 -9.63 34.37 35.73
N TYR A 2 -10.60 35.29 35.74
CA TYR A 2 -12.02 34.97 35.47
C TYR A 2 -12.33 34.43 34.06
N CYS A 3 -11.62 34.87 33.01
CA CYS A 3 -11.85 34.36 31.65
C CYS A 3 -11.45 32.89 31.47
N PHE A 4 -10.48 32.40 32.26
CA PHE A 4 -9.97 31.03 32.17
C PHE A 4 -10.96 30.01 32.77
N ILE A 5 -11.63 30.41 33.85
CA ILE A 5 -12.66 29.59 34.50
C ILE A 5 -13.90 29.50 33.60
N PHE A 6 -14.25 30.58 32.88
CA PHE A 6 -15.38 30.61 31.96
C PHE A 6 -15.17 29.74 30.72
N ALA A 7 -13.93 29.70 30.19
CA ALA A 7 -13.57 28.81 29.08
C ALA A 7 -13.60 27.32 29.49
N ALA A 8 -13.19 26.99 30.71
CA ALA A 8 -13.23 25.62 31.24
C ALA A 8 -14.64 25.15 31.63
N SER A 9 -15.64 26.04 31.61
CA SER A 9 -17.03 25.74 31.98
C SER A 9 -17.91 25.33 30.80
N PHE A 10 -17.39 25.45 29.57
CA PHE A 10 -18.11 24.91 28.42
C PHE A 10 -17.95 23.38 28.44
N PRO A 11 -19.06 22.62 28.55
CA PRO A 11 -18.98 21.18 28.34
C PRO A 11 -18.37 20.99 26.95
N ASP A 12 -17.32 20.16 26.90
CA ASP A 12 -16.59 19.76 25.71
C ASP A 12 -17.60 19.08 24.76
N LYS A 13 -18.36 19.92 24.05
CA LYS A 13 -19.36 19.50 23.08
C LYS A 13 -18.51 18.99 21.95
N GLU A 14 -18.32 17.68 21.87
CA GLU A 14 -17.59 17.03 20.79
C GLU A 14 -17.99 17.71 19.49
N SER A 15 -17.05 18.47 18.91
CA SER A 15 -17.37 19.20 17.70
C SER A 15 -17.70 18.16 16.62
N PRO A 16 -18.69 18.43 15.75
CA PRO A 16 -19.05 17.50 14.67
C PRO A 16 -17.83 17.11 13.81
N GLU A 17 -16.80 17.95 13.78
CA GLU A 17 -15.51 17.71 13.13
C GLU A 17 -14.67 16.61 13.81
N ARG A 18 -14.65 16.53 15.15
CA ARG A 18 -13.98 15.43 15.88
C ARG A 18 -14.66 14.09 15.59
N GLN A 19 -15.98 14.06 15.52
CA GLN A 19 -16.74 12.84 15.18
C GLN A 19 -16.50 12.41 13.72
N ILE A 20 -16.47 13.33 12.76
CA ILE A 20 -16.13 13.02 11.36
C ILE A 20 -14.71 12.47 11.25
N LYS A 21 -13.76 13.04 12.01
CA LYS A 21 -12.37 12.57 12.06
C LYS A 21 -12.29 11.14 12.61
N GLN A 22 -12.92 10.86 13.76
CA GLN A 22 -12.95 9.50 14.33
C GLN A 22 -13.61 8.48 13.40
N ASN A 23 -14.75 8.82 12.80
CA ASN A 23 -15.43 7.94 11.85
C ASN A 23 -14.55 7.63 10.63
N SER A 24 -13.78 8.60 10.13
CA SER A 24 -12.83 8.36 9.02
C SER A 24 -11.66 7.44 9.40
N ILE A 25 -11.19 7.52 10.65
CA ILE A 25 -10.17 6.61 11.21
C ILE A 25 -10.70 5.17 11.25
N GLU A 26 -11.90 4.99 11.78
CA GLU A 26 -12.51 3.66 11.90
C GLU A 26 -12.77 3.02 10.54
N ILE A 27 -13.29 3.80 9.58
CA ILE A 27 -13.52 3.33 8.20
C ILE A 27 -12.19 2.91 7.57
N PHE A 28 -11.12 3.69 7.74
CA PHE A 28 -9.82 3.30 7.19
C PHE A 28 -9.27 2.05 7.82
N LYS A 29 -9.40 1.90 9.14
CA LYS A 29 -8.90 0.72 9.85
C LYS A 29 -9.63 -0.54 9.38
N ALA A 30 -10.95 -0.46 9.22
CA ALA A 30 -11.75 -1.55 8.66
C ALA A 30 -11.37 -1.87 7.20
N LEU A 31 -11.11 -0.84 6.40
CA LEU A 31 -10.59 -0.99 5.03
C LEU A 31 -9.20 -1.62 5.05
N GLU A 32 -8.29 -1.14 5.88
CA GLU A 32 -6.94 -1.69 5.99
C GLU A 32 -7.00 -3.16 6.37
N ASP A 33 -7.72 -3.55 7.43
CA ASP A 33 -7.80 -4.95 7.86
C ASP A 33 -8.34 -5.87 6.74
N THR A 34 -9.32 -5.40 5.95
CA THR A 34 -9.91 -6.18 4.85
C THR A 34 -8.99 -6.23 3.62
N PHE A 35 -8.50 -5.07 3.17
CA PHE A 35 -7.69 -4.96 1.95
C PHE A 35 -6.28 -5.49 2.16
N SER A 36 -5.74 -5.42 3.37
CA SER A 36 -4.43 -5.94 3.75
C SER A 36 -4.28 -7.42 3.41
N PHE A 37 -5.30 -8.23 3.76
CA PHE A 37 -5.35 -9.65 3.41
C PHE A 37 -5.47 -9.87 1.90
N ILE A 38 -6.36 -9.14 1.24
CA ILE A 38 -6.58 -9.26 -0.22
C ILE A 38 -5.30 -8.93 -0.98
N ILE A 39 -4.64 -7.84 -0.61
CA ILE A 39 -3.39 -7.39 -1.24
C ILE A 39 -2.31 -8.45 -1.02
N PHE A 40 -2.16 -8.94 0.21
CA PHE A 40 -1.22 -10.02 0.49
C PHE A 40 -1.48 -11.27 -0.38
N ALA A 41 -2.75 -11.68 -0.52
CA ALA A 41 -3.12 -12.81 -1.36
C ALA A 41 -2.79 -12.55 -2.84
N VAL A 42 -3.10 -11.37 -3.37
CA VAL A 42 -2.79 -10.98 -4.76
C VAL A 42 -1.29 -11.03 -5.02
N PHE A 43 -0.47 -10.49 -4.12
CA PHE A 43 1.00 -10.53 -4.24
C PHE A 43 1.52 -11.97 -4.16
N THR A 44 0.96 -12.80 -3.28
CA THR A 44 1.35 -14.21 -3.15
C THR A 44 1.00 -15.00 -4.42
N ILE A 45 -0.19 -14.81 -4.97
CA ILE A 45 -0.63 -15.45 -6.23
C ILE A 45 0.27 -15.01 -7.39
N PHE A 46 0.60 -13.72 -7.46
CA PHE A 46 1.53 -13.19 -8.46
C PHE A 46 2.91 -13.85 -8.36
N LEU A 47 3.50 -13.91 -7.16
CA LEU A 47 4.81 -14.53 -6.94
C LEU A 47 4.78 -16.02 -7.29
N PHE A 48 3.75 -16.74 -6.88
CA PHE A 48 3.60 -18.17 -7.19
C PHE A 48 3.50 -18.40 -8.71
N SER A 49 2.68 -17.59 -9.39
CA SER A 49 2.54 -17.64 -10.86
C SER A 49 3.87 -17.34 -11.55
N PHE A 50 4.62 -16.36 -11.07
CA PHE A 50 5.94 -16.01 -11.60
C PHE A 50 6.92 -17.19 -11.50
N PHE A 51 7.08 -17.77 -10.31
CA PHE A 51 7.95 -18.93 -10.12
C PHE A 51 7.50 -20.15 -10.93
N GLN A 52 6.19 -20.37 -11.07
CA GLN A 52 5.67 -21.48 -11.88
C GLN A 52 6.07 -21.35 -13.35
N VAL A 53 6.00 -20.13 -13.93
CA VAL A 53 6.45 -19.87 -15.30
C VAL A 53 7.94 -20.16 -15.44
N ASP A 54 8.76 -19.65 -14.52
CA ASP A 54 10.21 -19.82 -14.58
C ASP A 54 10.65 -21.29 -14.40
N ILE A 55 10.06 -22.01 -13.44
CA ILE A 55 10.32 -23.43 -13.22
C ILE A 55 9.91 -24.26 -14.45
N LEU A 56 8.78 -23.95 -15.07
CA LEU A 56 8.33 -24.67 -16.26
C LEU A 56 9.26 -24.43 -17.45
N ILE A 57 9.74 -23.19 -17.64
CA ILE A 57 10.75 -22.87 -18.66
C ILE A 57 12.04 -23.66 -18.38
N PHE A 58 12.44 -23.76 -17.11
CA PHE A 58 13.64 -24.51 -16.69
C PHE A 58 13.55 -26.00 -16.94
N LEU A 59 12.43 -26.63 -16.56
CA LEU A 59 12.25 -28.08 -16.66
C LEU A 59 11.96 -28.55 -18.09
N HIS A 60 11.42 -27.70 -18.96
CA HIS A 60 10.94 -28.08 -20.29
C HIS A 60 11.63 -27.37 -21.45
N ALA A 61 12.85 -26.85 -21.24
CA ALA A 61 13.62 -26.12 -22.25
C ALA A 61 13.78 -26.88 -23.60
N GLU A 62 13.62 -28.21 -23.62
CA GLU A 62 13.77 -29.06 -24.81
C GLU A 62 12.47 -29.45 -25.54
N LYS A 63 11.27 -29.25 -24.98
CA LYS A 63 10.01 -29.70 -25.64
C LYS A 63 9.08 -28.54 -25.99
N GLN A 64 8.90 -28.29 -27.28
CA GLN A 64 8.03 -27.26 -27.88
C GLN A 64 6.54 -27.45 -27.53
N TRP A 65 6.10 -26.96 -26.37
CA TRP A 65 4.69 -26.78 -26.02
C TRP A 65 4.27 -25.31 -26.16
N TYR A 66 4.32 -24.80 -27.40
CA TYR A 66 4.06 -23.39 -27.71
C TYR A 66 2.73 -22.85 -27.14
N CYS A 67 1.67 -23.65 -27.13
CA CYS A 67 0.35 -23.22 -26.66
C CYS A 67 0.30 -23.04 -25.13
N GLY A 68 0.95 -23.94 -24.37
CA GLY A 68 1.03 -23.85 -22.91
C GLY A 68 1.85 -22.65 -22.43
N HIS A 69 2.96 -22.35 -23.10
CA HIS A 69 3.79 -21.19 -22.77
C HIS A 69 3.10 -19.84 -23.03
N LEU A 70 2.30 -19.74 -24.09
CA LEU A 70 1.54 -18.51 -24.36
C LEU A 70 0.47 -18.27 -23.30
N HIS A 71 -0.28 -19.31 -22.91
CA HIS A 71 -1.31 -19.20 -21.87
C HIS A 71 -0.73 -18.74 -20.52
N LEU A 72 0.36 -19.39 -20.08
CA LEU A 72 1.06 -19.06 -18.85
C LEU A 72 1.61 -17.63 -18.84
N ARG A 73 2.15 -17.15 -19.97
CA ARG A 73 2.60 -15.75 -20.10
C ARG A 73 1.44 -14.76 -20.03
N THR A 74 0.29 -15.06 -20.65
CA THR A 74 -0.88 -14.19 -20.56
C THR A 74 -1.46 -14.12 -19.16
N GLU A 75 -1.44 -15.23 -18.42
CA GLU A 75 -1.86 -15.29 -17.02
C GLU A 75 -0.90 -14.52 -16.10
N LEU A 76 0.41 -14.64 -16.30
CA LEU A 76 1.38 -13.82 -15.56
C LEU A 76 1.19 -12.32 -15.84
N ALA A 77 0.93 -11.95 -17.10
CA ALA A 77 0.66 -10.57 -17.48
C ALA A 77 -0.62 -10.02 -16.84
N SER A 78 -1.69 -10.81 -16.76
CA SER A 78 -2.94 -10.38 -16.09
C SER A 78 -2.73 -10.19 -14.59
N HIS A 79 -1.99 -11.08 -13.92
CA HIS A 79 -1.62 -10.91 -12.50
C HIS A 79 -0.74 -9.68 -12.28
N LEU A 80 0.20 -9.39 -13.18
CA LEU A 80 1.02 -8.17 -13.09
C LEU A 80 0.16 -6.91 -13.22
N VAL A 81 -0.77 -6.88 -14.18
CA VAL A 81 -1.73 -5.77 -14.32
C VAL A 81 -2.58 -5.63 -13.05
N LEU A 82 -3.04 -6.74 -12.47
CA LEU A 82 -3.82 -6.72 -11.23
C LEU A 82 -3.02 -6.11 -10.07
N VAL A 83 -1.74 -6.50 -9.89
CA VAL A 83 -0.86 -5.92 -8.87
C VAL A 83 -0.70 -4.42 -9.08
N VAL A 84 -0.46 -3.98 -10.33
CA VAL A 84 -0.33 -2.55 -10.66
C VAL A 84 -1.61 -1.79 -10.32
N VAL A 85 -2.77 -2.30 -10.74
CA VAL A 85 -4.08 -1.67 -10.46
C VAL A 85 -4.29 -1.56 -8.95
N VAL A 86 -4.06 -2.65 -8.20
CA VAL A 86 -4.23 -2.67 -6.75
C VAL A 86 -3.32 -1.65 -6.06
N VAL A 87 -2.04 -1.59 -6.43
CA VAL A 87 -1.09 -0.64 -5.82
C VAL A 87 -1.45 0.81 -6.15
N LEU A 88 -1.84 1.11 -7.39
CA LEU A 88 -2.24 2.46 -7.79
C LEU A 88 -3.56 2.88 -7.14
N SER A 89 -4.52 1.98 -7.02
CA SER A 89 -5.77 2.22 -6.31
C SER A 89 -5.54 2.48 -4.83
N ALA A 90 -4.72 1.65 -4.16
CA ALA A 90 -4.35 1.85 -2.76
C ALA A 90 -3.65 3.20 -2.55
N ASP A 91 -2.65 3.52 -3.38
CA ASP A 91 -1.91 4.78 -3.31
C ASP A 91 -2.84 5.99 -3.46
N ASN A 92 -3.78 5.94 -4.41
CA ASN A 92 -4.75 7.02 -4.63
C ASN A 92 -5.72 7.19 -3.45
N VAL A 93 -6.22 6.08 -2.88
CA VAL A 93 -7.07 6.11 -1.68
C VAL A 93 -6.31 6.73 -0.50
N GLN A 94 -5.07 6.32 -0.28
CA GLN A 94 -4.22 6.87 0.78
C GLN A 94 -3.94 8.37 0.56
N GLN A 95 -3.65 8.79 -0.67
CA GLN A 95 -3.42 10.21 -0.98
C GLN A 95 -4.67 11.05 -0.70
N LYS A 96 -5.85 10.59 -1.12
CA LYS A 96 -7.11 11.29 -0.85
C LYS A 96 -7.42 11.37 0.63
N MET A 97 -7.20 10.29 1.38
CA MET A 97 -7.45 10.27 2.82
C MET A 97 -6.48 11.14 3.59
N ASN A 98 -5.19 11.12 3.24
CA ASN A 98 -4.20 12.04 3.81
C ASN A 98 -4.58 13.49 3.50
N HIS A 99 -5.00 13.81 2.27
CA HIS A 99 -5.44 15.15 1.91
C HIS A 99 -6.68 15.60 2.71
N LEU A 100 -7.68 14.72 2.89
CA LEU A 100 -8.83 15.02 3.74
C LEU A 100 -8.40 15.27 5.18
N TYR A 101 -7.52 14.42 5.72
CA TYR A 101 -6.96 14.58 7.06
C TYR A 101 -6.27 15.93 7.24
N TYR A 102 -5.41 16.34 6.30
CA TYR A 102 -4.75 17.65 6.34
C TYR A 102 -5.74 18.81 6.21
N LYS A 103 -6.73 18.71 5.32
CA LYS A 103 -7.75 19.75 5.14
C LYS A 103 -8.55 19.98 6.42
N PHE A 104 -8.99 18.91 7.10
CA PHE A 104 -9.70 19.02 8.37
C PHE A 104 -8.80 19.41 9.53
N SER A 105 -7.49 19.10 9.46
CA SER A 105 -6.54 19.55 10.48
C SER A 105 -6.33 21.07 10.41
N ASN A 106 -6.17 21.63 9.21
CA ASN A 106 -5.91 23.06 9.04
C ASN A 106 -7.13 23.97 9.32
N ASP A 107 -8.36 23.51 9.09
CA ASP A 107 -9.56 24.30 9.47
C ASP A 107 -9.71 24.41 11.01
N SER A 108 -9.05 23.54 11.78
CA SER A 108 -9.03 23.57 13.26
C SER A 108 -7.85 24.36 13.85
N ASP A 109 -7.01 25.00 13.02
CA ASP A 109 -5.73 25.59 13.43
C ASP A 109 -5.86 26.75 14.44
N LEU A 110 -7.03 27.37 14.57
CA LEU A 110 -7.23 28.42 15.57
C LEU A 110 -7.24 27.88 17.01
N ASP A 111 -7.61 26.61 17.22
CA ASP A 111 -7.54 25.93 18.53
C ASP A 111 -6.25 25.09 18.70
N ALA A 112 -5.66 24.60 17.60
CA ALA A 112 -4.45 23.77 17.64
C ALA A 112 -3.17 24.55 17.98
N ALA A 113 -3.08 25.84 17.59
CA ALA A 113 -1.94 26.70 17.91
C ALA A 113 -1.73 26.94 19.42
N LEU A 114 -2.76 26.72 20.24
CA LEU A 114 -2.71 26.90 21.70
C LEU A 114 -2.39 25.61 22.47
N ASN A 115 -2.37 24.45 21.83
CA ASN A 115 -2.20 23.18 22.52
C ASN A 115 -0.91 22.48 22.07
N PRO A 116 0.19 22.53 22.86
CA PRO A 116 1.49 21.95 22.48
C PRO A 116 1.43 20.42 22.27
N HIS A 117 0.38 19.77 22.78
CA HIS A 117 0.12 18.36 22.51
C HIS A 117 -0.32 18.10 21.06
N TYR A 118 -1.00 19.05 20.40
CA TYR A 118 -1.41 18.94 19.00
C TYR A 118 -0.24 19.20 18.03
N LEU A 119 0.68 20.10 18.38
CA LEU A 119 1.91 20.32 17.61
C LEU A 119 2.79 19.06 17.57
N ASN A 120 2.90 18.33 18.68
CA ASN A 120 3.63 17.05 18.74
C ASN A 120 2.94 15.91 17.96
N VAL A 121 1.64 16.01 17.69
CA VAL A 121 0.87 15.07 16.86
C VAL A 121 0.94 15.44 15.37
N LEU A 122 1.11 16.72 15.04
CA LEU A 122 1.48 17.17 13.69
C LEU A 122 2.91 16.77 13.32
N GLU A 123 3.83 16.79 14.28
CA GLU A 123 5.24 16.47 14.04
C GLU A 123 5.49 14.95 13.91
N ASN A 124 4.65 14.12 14.54
CA ASN A 124 4.64 12.65 14.38
C ASN A 124 3.62 12.17 13.32
N HIS A 125 3.52 12.85 12.18
CA HIS A 125 2.56 12.45 11.14
C HIS A 125 2.86 11.06 10.55
N ASP A 126 2.27 10.05 11.18
CA ASP A 126 1.93 8.76 10.60
C ASP A 126 1.02 9.01 9.39
N THR A 127 1.63 9.27 8.23
CA THR A 127 0.91 9.23 6.96
C THR A 127 0.15 7.91 6.88
N TRP A 128 -1.14 7.96 6.59
CA TRP A 128 -1.97 6.77 6.69
C TRP A 128 -1.52 5.78 5.62
N THR A 129 -0.91 4.71 6.09
CA THR A 129 -0.24 3.72 5.26
C THR A 129 -1.08 2.48 5.21
N LEU A 130 -1.63 2.17 4.04
CA LEU A 130 -2.22 0.88 3.80
C LEU A 130 -1.09 -0.12 3.69
N THR A 131 -1.09 -1.10 4.61
CA THR A 131 -0.06 -2.12 4.66
C THR A 131 -0.61 -3.45 4.15
N GLY A 132 0.20 -4.19 3.38
CA GLY A 132 -0.07 -5.58 3.03
C GLY A 132 0.35 -6.45 4.22
N TRP A 133 -0.61 -6.90 5.01
CA TRP A 133 -0.42 -7.66 6.25
C TRP A 133 0.63 -7.06 7.19
N ARG A 134 0.71 -5.73 7.32
CA ARG A 134 1.79 -5.05 8.08
C ARG A 134 3.23 -5.41 7.67
N MET A 135 3.43 -6.14 6.57
CA MET A 135 4.75 -6.57 6.10
C MET A 135 5.36 -5.53 5.15
N PHE A 136 4.53 -4.90 4.32
CA PHE A 136 4.99 -3.91 3.35
C PHE A 136 3.98 -2.79 3.16
N ALA A 137 4.45 -1.58 2.89
CA ALA A 137 3.60 -0.46 2.54
C ALA A 137 3.19 -0.53 1.07
N VAL A 138 1.88 -0.46 0.80
CA VAL A 138 1.32 -0.57 -0.55
C VAL A 138 1.36 0.79 -1.23
N ARG A 139 2.54 1.18 -1.72
CA ARG A 139 2.77 2.48 -2.37
C ARG A 139 3.43 2.32 -3.73
N LYS A 140 3.40 3.35 -4.56
CA LYS A 140 4.09 3.34 -5.89
C LYS A 140 5.54 2.83 -5.86
N PRO A 141 6.40 3.14 -4.86
CA PRO A 141 7.75 2.59 -4.79
C PRO A 141 7.82 1.06 -4.73
N LEU A 142 6.75 0.39 -4.25
CA LEU A 142 6.66 -1.07 -4.25
C LEU A 142 6.73 -1.64 -5.68
N LEU A 143 6.12 -0.95 -6.66
CA LEU A 143 6.19 -1.37 -8.07
C LEU A 143 7.61 -1.24 -8.63
N LEU A 144 8.37 -0.23 -8.18
CA LEU A 144 9.78 -0.07 -8.55
C LEU A 144 10.65 -1.17 -7.93
N SER A 145 10.42 -1.51 -6.66
CA SER A 145 11.09 -2.64 -6.02
C SER A 145 10.75 -3.97 -6.70
N LEU A 146 9.48 -4.17 -7.06
CA LEU A 146 9.04 -5.36 -7.77
C LEU A 146 9.65 -5.45 -9.18
N SER A 147 9.70 -4.34 -9.93
CA SER A 147 10.31 -4.33 -11.26
C SER A 147 11.82 -4.58 -11.21
N ALA A 148 12.51 -3.98 -10.23
CA ALA A 148 13.93 -4.24 -9.99
C ALA A 148 14.16 -5.73 -9.67
N TRP A 149 13.32 -6.32 -8.80
CA TRP A 149 13.41 -7.72 -8.45
C TRP A 149 13.20 -8.65 -9.66
N LEU A 150 12.16 -8.40 -10.47
CA LEU A 150 11.90 -9.15 -11.71
C LEU A 150 13.07 -9.04 -12.70
N PHE A 151 13.65 -7.85 -12.83
CA PHE A 151 14.81 -7.63 -13.70
C PHE A 151 16.04 -8.42 -13.19
N THR A 152 16.35 -8.33 -11.89
CA THR A 152 17.43 -9.09 -11.28
C THR A 152 17.24 -10.59 -11.47
N TYR A 153 16.02 -11.10 -11.26
CA TYR A 153 15.73 -12.52 -11.43
C TYR A 153 15.86 -12.97 -12.88
N GLY A 154 15.35 -12.16 -13.82
CA GLY A 154 15.51 -12.41 -15.26
C GLY A 154 16.99 -12.46 -15.69
N VAL A 155 17.82 -11.55 -15.17
CA VAL A 155 19.28 -11.57 -15.43
C VAL A 155 19.92 -12.84 -14.88
N ILE A 156 19.58 -13.26 -13.66
CA ILE A 156 20.10 -14.50 -13.06
C ILE A 156 19.74 -15.72 -13.93
N ILE A 157 18.49 -15.81 -14.39
CA ILE A 157 18.03 -16.89 -15.26
C ILE A 157 18.83 -16.91 -16.58
N ILE A 158 18.97 -15.77 -17.24
CA ILE A 158 19.73 -15.67 -18.50
C ILE A 158 21.19 -16.09 -18.26
N GLN A 159 21.83 -15.59 -17.21
CA GLN A 159 23.19 -15.99 -16.86
C GLN A 159 23.30 -17.49 -16.62
N PHE A 160 22.32 -18.11 -15.96
CA PHE A 160 22.34 -19.55 -15.72
C PHE A 160 22.30 -20.37 -17.02
N PHE A 161 21.47 -19.98 -18.00
CA PHE A 161 21.36 -20.69 -19.28
C PHE A 161 22.53 -20.43 -20.25
N TYR A 162 23.08 -19.22 -20.24
CA TYR A 162 24.13 -18.81 -21.18
C TYR A 162 25.53 -18.83 -20.58
N SER A 163 25.69 -19.21 -19.30
CA SER A 163 27.02 -19.44 -18.73
C SER A 163 27.69 -20.59 -19.49
N PRO A 164 28.92 -20.42 -19.98
CA PRO A 164 29.66 -21.52 -20.58
C PRO A 164 29.84 -22.62 -19.52
N GLN A 165 29.30 -23.81 -19.81
CA GLN A 165 29.49 -24.99 -18.98
C GLN A 165 30.96 -25.39 -19.07
N ASN A 166 31.71 -25.16 -17.99
CA ASN A 166 33.05 -25.73 -17.79
C ASN A 166 32.95 -27.10 -17.14
#